data_AF-A0A0D5C4L3-F1
#
_entry.id   AF-A0A0D5C4L3-F1
#
_cell.length_a   1.000
_cell.length_b   1.000
_cell.length_c   1.000
_cell.angle_alpha   90.00
_cell.angle_beta   90.00
_cell.angle_gamma   90.00
#
_symmetry.space_group_name_H-M   'P 1'
#
loop_
_entity.id
_entity.type
_entity.pdbx_description
1 polymer ?
#
loop_
_entity_poly.entity_id
_entity_poly.type
_entity_poly.pdbx_seq_one_letter_code
_entity_poly.pdbx_strand_id
1 'polypeptide(L)'
;MSIVSSPSIPRKSKTRSLATSCIFGMVLSLSLTMFADSANAEPTQTSVIKLDDETSLEKTVLSMNIPETNTLPWGTIKGKVNDPSQGHPVIIQIFKSDESVPIHVAQVNLKGDHSFEYKFRLLSIDDGKITPFFEGDYNVKIFKVINTPTGNLESI
;
A
#
# COMPACT_ATOMS: atom_id res chain seq x y z
N MET A 1 -70.05 45.61 -13.69
CA MET A 1 -69.46 46.61 -12.78
C MET A 1 -69.97 46.29 -11.38
N SER A 2 -69.06 45.98 -10.44
CA SER A 2 -69.27 45.88 -8.98
C SER A 2 -70.12 44.71 -8.45
N ILE A 3 -69.87 44.00 -7.34
CA ILE A 3 -68.86 43.97 -6.26
C ILE A 3 -68.97 42.57 -5.60
N VAL A 4 -67.81 41.98 -5.24
CA VAL A 4 -67.45 41.11 -4.09
C VAL A 4 -68.55 40.45 -3.23
N SER A 5 -68.44 39.14 -2.95
CA SER A 5 -68.12 38.62 -1.60
C SER A 5 -67.96 37.10 -1.55
N SER A 6 -66.87 36.65 -0.91
CA SER A 6 -66.61 35.26 -0.53
C SER A 6 -67.33 34.90 0.78
N PRO A 7 -67.70 33.63 0.98
CA PRO A 7 -67.83 33.03 2.30
C PRO A 7 -66.91 31.79 2.42
N SER A 8 -65.95 31.80 3.36
CA SER A 8 -66.05 31.34 4.76
C SER A 8 -65.70 29.83 4.92
N ILE A 9 -64.59 29.58 5.64
CA ILE A 9 -64.23 28.27 6.21
C ILE A 9 -64.58 28.37 7.70
N PRO A 10 -65.34 27.40 8.27
CA PRO A 10 -64.71 26.53 9.26
C PRO A 10 -65.29 25.11 9.32
N ARG A 11 -64.45 24.12 9.64
CA ARG A 11 -64.38 23.47 10.96
C ARG A 11 -63.79 22.06 10.89
N LYS A 12 -62.94 21.81 11.88
CA LYS A 12 -62.06 20.67 12.12
C LYS A 12 -62.80 19.44 12.68
N SER A 13 -62.15 18.29 12.51
CA SER A 13 -62.20 17.04 13.30
C SER A 13 -63.08 15.90 12.79
N LYS A 14 -62.46 14.74 12.51
CA LYS A 14 -62.55 13.54 13.35
C LYS A 14 -61.47 12.52 12.97
N THR A 15 -60.70 12.13 13.96
CA THR A 15 -59.69 11.07 13.98
C THR A 15 -60.29 9.69 13.68
N ARG A 16 -59.59 8.87 12.89
CA ARG A 16 -59.49 7.41 13.13
C ARG A 16 -58.09 6.92 12.75
N SER A 17 -57.41 6.42 13.78
CA SER A 17 -56.24 5.57 13.73
C SER A 17 -56.53 4.31 12.91
N LEU A 18 -55.59 3.89 12.07
CA LEU A 18 -55.39 2.48 11.75
C LEU A 18 -53.90 2.25 11.47
N ALA A 19 -53.25 1.58 12.41
CA ALA A 19 -51.88 1.10 12.31
C ALA A 19 -51.81 -0.09 11.36
N THR A 20 -50.86 -0.06 10.43
CA THR A 20 -50.35 -1.20 9.64
C THR A 20 -49.15 -0.65 8.86
N SER A 21 -47.99 -1.27 8.76
CA SER A 21 -47.35 -2.42 9.38
C SER A 21 -45.91 -2.31 8.90
N CYS A 22 -44.94 -2.49 9.79
CA CYS A 22 -43.53 -2.49 9.45
C CYS A 22 -43.23 -3.56 8.40
N ILE A 23 -42.75 -3.16 7.21
CA ILE A 23 -41.89 -4.02 6.41
C ILE A 23 -40.58 -3.27 6.22
N PHE A 24 -39.62 -3.70 7.03
CA PHE A 24 -38.18 -3.62 6.86
C PHE A 24 -37.75 -3.38 5.41
N GLY A 25 -37.48 -2.11 5.08
CA GLY A 25 -36.66 -1.72 3.94
C GLY A 25 -35.22 -1.42 4.36
N MET A 26 -34.72 -2.13 5.37
CA MET A 26 -33.30 -2.08 5.74
C MET A 26 -32.56 -3.06 4.82
N VAL A 27 -32.49 -2.71 3.53
CA VAL A 27 -31.52 -3.34 2.63
C VAL A 27 -30.17 -2.79 3.05
N LEU A 28 -29.61 -3.43 4.07
CA LEU A 28 -28.19 -3.40 4.37
C LEU A 28 -27.51 -3.96 3.12
N SER A 29 -27.18 -3.07 2.19
CA SER A 29 -26.27 -3.37 1.09
C SER A 29 -24.98 -3.79 1.75
N LEU A 30 -24.81 -5.10 1.91
CA LEU A 30 -23.56 -5.73 2.24
C LEU A 30 -22.65 -5.44 1.04
N SER A 31 -22.04 -4.26 1.03
CA SER A 31 -20.86 -3.98 0.24
C SER A 31 -19.86 -5.03 0.68
N LEU A 32 -19.72 -6.11 -0.10
CA LEU A 32 -18.51 -6.90 -0.09
C LEU A 32 -17.39 -5.91 -0.43
N THR A 33 -16.78 -5.34 0.59
CA THR A 33 -15.44 -4.79 0.47
C THR A 33 -14.60 -6.00 0.08
N MET A 34 -14.38 -6.14 -1.22
CA MET A 34 -13.25 -6.89 -1.76
C MET A 34 -12.04 -6.22 -1.11
N PHE A 35 -11.60 -6.77 0.02
CA PHE A 35 -10.26 -6.49 0.51
C PHE A 35 -9.37 -7.07 -0.58
N ALA A 36 -8.92 -6.20 -1.49
CA ALA A 36 -7.80 -6.54 -2.35
C ALA A 36 -6.70 -6.94 -1.38
N ASP A 37 -6.35 -8.22 -1.39
CA ASP A 37 -5.28 -8.75 -0.56
C ASP A 37 -4.01 -8.01 -1.00
N SER A 38 -3.68 -6.95 -0.25
CA SER A 38 -2.61 -6.05 -0.61
C SER A 38 -1.31 -6.79 -0.37
N ALA A 39 -0.49 -6.93 -1.42
CA ALA A 39 0.86 -7.49 -1.31
C ALA A 39 1.58 -6.88 -0.10
N ASN A 40 1.89 -7.72 0.89
CA ASN A 40 2.58 -7.34 2.11
C ASN A 40 4.02 -7.84 2.04
N ALA A 41 4.95 -7.04 2.56
CA ALA A 41 6.34 -7.43 2.67
C ALA A 41 6.81 -7.32 4.12
N GLU A 42 7.29 -8.44 4.68
CA GLU A 42 7.77 -8.50 6.06
C GLU A 42 9.30 -8.62 6.07
N PRO A 43 10.01 -7.77 6.84
CA PRO A 43 11.46 -7.87 6.98
C PRO A 43 11.81 -9.15 7.73
N THR A 44 12.59 -10.03 7.10
CA THR A 44 12.98 -11.33 7.65
C THR A 44 14.35 -11.27 8.33
N GLN A 45 15.28 -10.47 7.79
CA GLN A 45 16.65 -10.39 8.28
C GLN A 45 17.27 -9.03 7.94
N THR A 46 17.97 -8.43 8.91
CA THR A 46 18.90 -7.31 8.66
C THR A 46 20.29 -7.73 9.10
N SER A 47 21.31 -7.40 8.30
CA SER A 47 22.71 -7.67 8.62
C SER A 47 23.58 -6.50 8.19
N VAL A 48 24.60 -6.16 8.98
CA VAL A 48 25.56 -5.10 8.68
C VAL A 48 26.92 -5.72 8.35
N ILE A 49 27.51 -5.32 7.23
CA ILE A 49 28.83 -5.78 6.79
C ILE A 49 29.73 -4.55 6.68
N LYS A 50 30.83 -4.50 7.42
CA LYS A 50 31.79 -3.40 7.33
C LYS A 50 32.42 -3.37 5.93
N LEU A 51 32.43 -2.20 5.29
CA LEU A 51 33.10 -1.98 4.00
C LEU A 51 34.50 -1.42 4.23
N ASP A 52 34.61 -0.43 5.12
CA ASP A 52 35.85 0.21 5.57
C ASP A 52 35.67 0.80 6.98
N ASP A 53 36.64 1.58 7.46
CA ASP A 53 36.60 2.17 8.80
C ASP A 53 35.48 3.20 9.02
N GLU A 54 34.98 3.83 7.95
CA GLU A 54 33.98 4.89 7.99
C GLU A 54 32.59 4.41 7.55
N THR A 55 32.51 3.38 6.71
CA THR A 55 31.26 2.94 6.07
C THR A 55 30.99 1.44 6.20
N SER A 56 29.69 1.12 6.29
CA SER A 56 29.17 -0.24 6.37
C SER A 56 27.97 -0.43 5.44
N LEU A 57 27.78 -1.66 4.97
CA LEU A 57 26.65 -2.07 4.14
C LEU A 57 25.59 -2.72 5.01
N GLU A 58 24.46 -2.03 5.21
CA GLU A 58 23.26 -2.62 5.79
C GLU A 58 22.47 -3.33 4.68
N LYS A 59 22.26 -4.63 4.85
CA LYS A 59 21.44 -5.46 3.97
C LYS A 59 20.19 -5.91 4.71
N THR A 60 19.02 -5.54 4.20
CA THR A 60 17.72 -6.05 4.67
C THR A 60 17.16 -7.02 3.64
N VAL A 61 16.71 -8.20 4.08
CA VAL A 61 15.98 -9.18 3.27
C VAL A 61 14.51 -9.18 3.71
N LEU A 62 13.61 -9.01 2.76
CA LEU A 62 12.15 -9.06 2.95
C LEU A 62 11.56 -10.14 2.06
N SER A 63 10.55 -10.84 2.58
CA SER A 63 9.68 -11.69 1.77
C SER A 63 8.50 -10.87 1.27
N MET A 64 8.15 -10.99 -0.01
CA MET A 64 7.04 -10.28 -0.64
C MET A 64 6.17 -11.28 -1.41
N ASN A 65 4.88 -11.35 -1.09
CA ASN A 65 3.90 -12.14 -1.85
C ASN A 65 3.01 -11.21 -2.68
N ILE A 66 2.83 -11.52 -3.96
CA ILE A 66 1.92 -10.82 -4.86
C ILE A 66 0.85 -11.83 -5.32
N PRO A 67 -0.41 -11.69 -4.88
CA PRO A 67 -1.44 -12.67 -5.20
C PRO A 67 -1.82 -12.61 -6.69
N GLU A 68 -2.20 -13.75 -7.27
CA GLU A 68 -2.69 -13.85 -8.67
C GLU A 68 -3.90 -12.94 -8.93
N THR A 69 -4.68 -12.64 -7.87
CA THR A 69 -5.85 -11.76 -7.92
C THR A 69 -5.51 -10.28 -7.75
N ASN A 70 -4.22 -9.91 -7.71
CA ASN A 70 -3.80 -8.52 -7.55
C ASN A 70 -4.29 -7.64 -8.72
N THR A 71 -5.02 -6.58 -8.38
CA THR A 71 -5.51 -5.58 -9.35
C THR A 71 -4.71 -4.28 -9.32
N LEU A 72 -3.77 -4.12 -8.37
CA LEU A 72 -2.97 -2.91 -8.25
C LEU A 72 -1.87 -2.88 -9.33
N PRO A 73 -1.81 -1.82 -10.15
CA PRO A 73 -0.83 -1.75 -11.24
C PRO A 73 0.60 -1.47 -10.76
N TRP A 74 0.77 -1.09 -9.48
CA TRP A 74 2.05 -0.66 -8.92
C TRP A 74 2.31 -1.27 -7.55
N GLY A 75 3.56 -1.66 -7.33
CA GLY A 75 4.13 -1.95 -6.02
C GLY A 75 5.04 -0.81 -5.58
N THR A 76 5.20 -0.65 -4.26
CA THR A 76 6.09 0.37 -3.68
C THR A 76 6.93 -0.22 -2.57
N ILE A 77 8.25 -0.08 -2.68
CA ILE A 77 9.21 -0.38 -1.61
C ILE A 77 9.64 0.96 -1.01
N LYS A 78 9.41 1.14 0.28
CA LYS A 78 9.72 2.38 1.01
C LYS A 78 10.46 2.07 2.30
N GLY A 79 11.27 2.99 2.75
CA GLY A 79 11.98 2.86 4.01
C GLY A 79 12.74 4.11 4.39
N LYS A 80 13.49 4.00 5.48
CA LYS A 80 14.39 5.04 5.98
C LYS A 80 15.77 4.43 6.23
N VAL A 81 16.81 5.22 6.00
CA VAL A 81 18.19 4.86 6.32
C VAL A 81 18.60 5.59 7.58
N ASN A 82 19.07 4.84 8.57
CA ASN A 82 19.63 5.40 9.79
C ASN A 82 21.11 5.71 9.52
N ASP A 83 21.53 6.94 9.83
CA ASP A 83 22.91 7.39 9.67
C ASP A 83 23.53 7.08 8.28
N PRO A 84 22.92 7.57 7.18
CA PRO A 84 23.38 7.28 5.84
C PRO A 84 24.76 7.87 5.56
N SER A 85 25.63 7.09 4.92
CA SER A 85 26.83 7.64 4.31
C SER A 85 26.45 8.46 3.07
N GLN A 86 27.14 9.59 2.86
CA GLN A 86 26.79 10.54 1.80
C GLN A 86 27.13 10.00 0.41
N GLY A 87 26.30 10.36 -0.58
CA GLY A 87 26.57 10.06 -2.00
C GLY A 87 26.22 8.63 -2.44
N HIS A 88 25.65 7.80 -1.58
CA HIS A 88 25.26 6.43 -1.91
C HIS A 88 23.74 6.27 -2.09
N PRO A 89 23.26 5.70 -3.21
CA PRO A 89 21.86 5.34 -3.37
C PRO A 89 21.54 4.07 -2.59
N VAL A 90 20.25 3.85 -2.34
CA VAL A 90 19.73 2.54 -1.91
C VAL A 90 19.60 1.65 -3.13
N ILE A 91 20.14 0.44 -3.06
CA ILE A 91 20.03 -0.58 -4.11
C ILE A 91 18.93 -1.56 -3.70
N ILE A 92 18.00 -1.84 -4.61
CA ILE A 92 16.91 -2.77 -4.42
C ILE A 92 17.03 -3.88 -5.46
N GLN A 93 17.01 -5.12 -5.02
CA GLN A 93 17.03 -6.30 -5.88
C GLN A 93 15.84 -7.21 -5.54
N ILE A 94 15.09 -7.65 -6.55
CA ILE A 94 13.96 -8.56 -6.38
C ILE A 94 14.30 -9.88 -7.08
N PHE A 95 14.12 -10.98 -6.35
CA PHE A 95 14.39 -12.35 -6.76
C PHE A 95 13.09 -13.13 -6.68
N LYS A 96 12.83 -14.03 -7.63
CA LYS A 96 11.87 -15.12 -7.38
C LYS A 96 12.41 -16.02 -6.26
N SER A 97 11.51 -16.61 -5.48
CA SER A 97 11.88 -17.36 -4.26
C SER A 97 12.91 -18.47 -4.48
N ASP A 98 12.96 -19.08 -5.67
CA ASP A 98 13.84 -20.17 -6.06
C ASP A 98 15.02 -19.74 -6.97
N GLU A 99 15.16 -18.45 -7.25
CA GLU A 99 16.18 -17.92 -8.16
C GLU A 99 17.34 -17.22 -7.45
N SER A 100 18.57 -17.47 -7.94
CA SER A 100 19.79 -16.84 -7.43
C SER A 100 20.16 -15.53 -8.14
N VAL A 101 19.53 -15.25 -9.28
CA VAL A 101 19.76 -14.05 -10.11
C VAL A 101 18.58 -13.09 -9.91
N PRO A 102 18.80 -11.78 -9.70
CA PRO A 102 17.69 -10.85 -9.55
C PRO A 102 16.98 -10.67 -10.88
N ILE A 103 15.65 -10.76 -10.86
CA ILE A 103 14.80 -10.47 -12.03
C ILE A 103 14.54 -8.97 -12.20
N HIS A 104 14.79 -8.19 -11.14
CA HIS A 104 14.58 -6.75 -11.13
C HIS A 104 15.59 -6.06 -10.21
N VAL A 105 16.18 -4.98 -10.70
CA VAL A 105 17.18 -4.18 -9.96
C VAL A 105 16.86 -2.71 -10.12
N ALA A 106 16.93 -1.97 -9.02
CA ALA A 106 16.72 -0.54 -9.00
C ALA A 106 17.70 0.17 -8.05
N GLN A 107 17.90 1.46 -8.32
CA GLN A 107 18.63 2.37 -7.45
C GLN A 107 17.72 3.56 -7.14
N VAL A 108 17.69 3.98 -5.88
CA VAL A 108 16.88 5.12 -5.43
C VAL A 108 17.69 6.00 -4.50
N ASN A 109 17.69 7.30 -4.79
CA ASN A 109 18.34 8.29 -3.94
C ASN A 109 17.53 8.53 -2.67
N LEU A 110 18.23 8.92 -1.60
CA LEU A 110 17.59 9.36 -0.38
C LEU A 110 16.96 10.74 -0.56
N LYS A 111 15.78 10.91 0.04
CA LYS A 111 15.15 12.21 0.25
C LYS A 111 15.89 12.93 1.40
N GLY A 112 15.63 14.23 1.57
CA GLY A 112 16.31 15.05 2.59
C GLY A 112 16.07 14.61 4.04
N ASP A 113 15.06 13.76 4.29
CA ASP A 113 14.77 13.16 5.59
C ASP A 113 15.35 11.73 5.76
N HIS A 114 16.24 11.33 4.84
CA HIS A 114 16.85 10.01 4.72
C HIS A 114 15.86 8.87 4.39
N SER A 115 14.64 9.20 3.95
CA SER A 115 13.71 8.20 3.43
C SER A 115 13.97 7.90 1.95
N PHE A 116 13.53 6.72 1.50
CA PHE A 116 13.50 6.36 0.09
C PHE A 116 12.16 5.72 -0.26
N GLU A 117 11.82 5.83 -1.54
CA GLU A 117 10.61 5.24 -2.10
C GLU A 117 10.86 4.83 -3.55
N TYR A 118 10.70 3.54 -3.84
CA TYR A 118 10.81 2.99 -5.16
C TYR A 118 9.49 2.38 -5.59
N LYS A 119 8.96 2.85 -6.73
CA LYS A 119 7.69 2.40 -7.30
C LYS A 119 7.95 1.62 -8.59
N PHE A 120 7.36 0.44 -8.72
CA PHE A 120 7.55 -0.46 -9.86
C PHE A 120 6.22 -1.02 -10.36
N ARG A 121 6.14 -1.34 -11.66
CA ARG A 121 4.92 -1.89 -12.27
C ARG A 121 4.76 -3.36 -11.90
N LEU A 122 3.55 -3.71 -11.49
CA LEU A 122 3.13 -5.09 -11.28
C LEU A 122 2.33 -5.63 -12.47
N LEU A 123 1.63 -4.74 -13.19
CA LEU A 123 0.76 -5.09 -14.31
C LEU A 123 1.12 -4.25 -15.55
N SER A 124 1.07 -4.86 -16.73
CA SER A 124 0.97 -4.17 -18.03
C SER A 124 -0.49 -4.06 -18.45
N ILE A 125 -0.84 -3.00 -19.17
CA ILE A 125 -2.13 -2.86 -19.84
C ILE A 125 -1.84 -2.48 -21.29
N ASP A 126 -2.02 -3.44 -22.19
CA ASP A 126 -1.80 -3.27 -23.63
C ASP A 126 -3.10 -3.67 -24.35
N ASP A 127 -3.70 -2.77 -25.13
CA ASP A 127 -4.98 -2.96 -25.83
C ASP A 127 -6.13 -3.51 -24.96
N GLY A 128 -6.18 -3.08 -23.69
CA GLY A 128 -7.19 -3.53 -22.72
C GLY A 128 -6.90 -4.90 -22.10
N LYS A 129 -5.82 -5.58 -22.50
CA LYS A 129 -5.34 -6.81 -21.89
C LYS A 129 -4.41 -6.51 -20.72
N ILE A 130 -4.78 -6.99 -19.53
CA ILE A 130 -3.95 -6.91 -18.33
C ILE A 130 -3.01 -8.12 -18.32
N THR A 131 -1.70 -7.88 -18.20
CA THR A 131 -0.69 -8.94 -18.09
C THR A 131 0.16 -8.72 -16.83
N PRO A 132 0.22 -9.68 -15.88
CA PRO A 132 1.06 -9.55 -14.70
C PRO A 132 2.55 -9.70 -15.05
N PHE A 133 3.38 -8.78 -14.53
CA PHE A 133 4.85 -8.88 -14.56
C PHE A 133 5.38 -9.61 -13.33
N PHE A 134 4.67 -9.47 -12.21
CA PHE A 134 5.00 -10.13 -10.94
C PHE A 134 3.78 -10.85 -10.40
N GLU A 135 3.98 -12.08 -9.95
CA GLU A 135 2.97 -12.98 -9.38
C GLU A 135 3.68 -14.04 -8.53
N GLY A 136 3.17 -14.30 -7.33
CA GLY A 136 3.72 -15.27 -6.39
C GLY A 136 4.71 -14.67 -5.38
N ASP A 137 5.61 -15.53 -4.89
CA ASP A 137 6.56 -15.21 -3.81
C ASP A 137 7.90 -14.69 -4.34
N TYR A 138 8.41 -13.66 -3.67
CA TYR A 138 9.66 -12.99 -3.99
C TYR A 138 10.48 -12.73 -2.74
N ASN A 139 11.80 -12.76 -2.91
CA ASN A 139 12.76 -12.23 -1.96
C ASN A 139 13.26 -10.88 -2.44
N VAL A 140 13.17 -9.87 -1.59
CA VAL A 140 13.67 -8.52 -1.87
C VAL A 140 14.89 -8.28 -0.99
N LYS A 141 15.99 -7.86 -1.60
CA LYS A 141 17.20 -7.44 -0.90
C LYS A 141 17.38 -5.93 -1.08
N ILE A 142 17.46 -5.22 0.04
CA ILE A 142 17.69 -3.79 0.09
C ILE A 142 19.07 -3.56 0.68
N PHE A 143 19.92 -2.84 -0.03
CA PHE A 143 21.27 -2.49 0.40
C PHE A 143 21.36 -0.98 0.61
N LYS A 144 21.88 -0.59 1.77
CA LYS A 144 22.06 0.80 2.18
C LYS A 144 23.49 0.96 2.68
N VAL A 145 24.16 2.03 2.27
CA VAL A 145 25.46 2.38 2.84
C VAL A 145 25.21 3.33 4.01
N ILE A 146 25.67 2.92 5.19
CA ILE A 146 25.56 3.67 6.44
C ILE A 146 26.97 3.99 6.94
N ASN A 147 27.08 4.98 7.82
CA ASN A 147 28.32 5.16 8.56
C ASN A 147 28.55 3.94 9.47
N THR A 148 29.80 3.53 9.65
CA THR A 148 30.15 2.36 10.46
C THR A 148 29.70 2.59 11.91
N PRO A 149 28.81 1.75 12.47
CA PRO A 149 28.36 1.91 13.84
C PRO A 149 29.55 1.84 14.80
N THR A 150 29.66 2.82 15.71
CA THR A 150 30.75 2.91 16.69
C THR A 150 30.55 1.99 17.93
N GLY A 151 29.65 1.01 17.83
CA GLY A 151 29.35 0.02 18.89
C GLY A 151 29.80 -1.40 18.50
N ASN A 152 30.00 -2.25 19.50
CA ASN A 152 30.42 -3.64 19.31
C ASN A 152 29.45 -4.37 18.37
N LEU A 153 29.96 -4.94 17.27
CA LEU A 153 29.17 -5.52 16.16
C LEU A 153 28.37 -6.78 16.54
N GLU A 154 28.44 -7.22 17.80
CA GLU A 154 27.76 -8.43 18.29
C GLU A 154 26.36 -8.18 18.90
N SER A 155 25.86 -6.94 18.90
CA SER A 155 24.58 -6.61 19.56
C SER A 155 23.51 -5.96 18.68
N ILE A 156 23.53 -6.19 17.36
CA ILE A 156 22.47 -5.76 16.43
C ILE A 156 21.84 -6.97 15.74
#